data_AF-A0A350LL37-F1
#
_entry.id   AF-A0A350LL37-F1
#
_cell.length_a   1.000
_cell.length_b   1.000
_cell.length_c   1.000
_cell.angle_alpha   90.00
_cell.angle_beta   90.00
_cell.angle_gamma   90.00
#
_symmetry.space_group_name_H-M   'P 1'
#
loop_
_entity.id
_entity.type
_entity.pdbx_description
1 polymer ?
#
loop_
_entity_poly.entity_id
_entity_poly.type
_entity_poly.pdbx_seq_one_letter_code
_entity_poly.pdbx_strand_id
1 'polypeptide(L)' 'MTHWIIRCPNCLNAFHATEEEVNNPTGQFRCGSCYRVAPVQGNLYEFTRPSDPEPAPAPAPVPVVQAPPMVMAAPEPA' A
#
# COMPACT_ATOMS: atom_id res chain seq x y z
N MET A 1 8.60 -12.42 -10.28
CA MET A 1 9.63 -12.17 -9.25
C MET A 1 8.93 -12.28 -7.92
N THR A 2 9.27 -13.29 -7.12
CA THR A 2 8.67 -13.48 -5.80
C THR A 2 9.33 -12.48 -4.84
N HIS A 3 8.52 -11.66 -4.17
CA HIS A 3 9.00 -10.69 -3.19
C HIS A 3 8.82 -11.28 -1.79
N TRP A 4 9.93 -11.62 -1.16
CA TRP A 4 9.93 -12.13 0.21
C TRP A 4 10.04 -10.97 1.18
N ILE A 5 9.10 -10.86 2.12
CA ILE A 5 9.14 -9.87 3.20
C ILE A 5 9.39 -10.62 4.49
N ILE A 6 10.41 -10.21 5.25
CA ILE A 6 10.65 -10.74 6.60
C ILE A 6 10.34 -9.64 7.61
N ARG A 7 9.64 -10.01 8.68
CA ARG A 7 9.34 -9.11 9.80
C ARG A 7 10.13 -9.50 11.04
N CYS A 8 10.82 -8.55 11.66
CA CYS A 8 11.55 -8.81 12.89
C CYS A 8 10.58 -8.93 14.09
N PRO A 9 10.63 -10.01 14.90
CA PRO A 9 9.75 -10.15 16.07
C PRO A 9 10.11 -9.18 17.22
N ASN A 10 11.31 -8.59 17.21
CA ASN A 10 11.77 -7.71 18.28
C ASN A 10 11.36 -6.25 18.07
N CYS A 11 11.58 -5.71 16.86
CA CYS A 11 11.31 -4.30 16.56
C CYS A 11 10.18 -4.11 15.54
N LEU A 12 9.56 -5.21 15.08
CA LEU A 12 8.46 -5.25 14.11
C LEU A 12 8.78 -4.64 12.74
N ASN A 13 10.05 -4.29 12.49
CA ASN A 13 10.47 -3.75 11.20
C ASN A 13 10.40 -4.83 10.12
N ALA A 14 9.84 -4.46 8.97
CA ALA A 14 9.73 -5.31 7.79
C ALA A 14 10.79 -4.92 6.77
N PHE A 15 11.43 -5.89 6.15
CA PHE A 15 12.44 -5.67 5.13
C PHE A 15 12.34 -6.73 4.04
N HIS A 16 12.86 -6.40 2.87
CA HIS A 16 12.86 -7.30 1.72
C HIS A 16 13.99 -8.29 1.91
N ALA A 17 13.67 -9.58 1.81
CA ALA A 17 14.64 -10.65 1.81
C ALA A 17 14.84 -11.14 0.38
N THR A 18 16.09 -11.47 0.05
CA THR A 18 16.43 -12.18 -1.17
C THR A 18 16.15 -13.68 -1.01
N GLU A 19 15.99 -14.38 -2.13
CA GLU A 19 15.80 -15.83 -2.12
C GLU A 19 16.98 -16.57 -1.46
N GLU A 20 18.19 -16.02 -1.56
CA GLU A 20 19.41 -16.52 -0.94
C GLU A 20 19.36 -16.41 0.60
N GLU A 21 18.81 -15.31 1.13
CA GLU A 21 18.65 -15.11 2.57
C GLU A 21 17.54 -16.00 3.14
N VAL A 22 16.49 -16.23 2.36
CA VAL A 22 15.37 -17.10 2.75
C VAL A 22 15.78 -18.58 2.76
N ASN A 23 16.52 -19.02 1.74
CA ASN A 23 17.00 -20.40 1.60
C ASN A 23 18.34 -20.66 2.30
N ASN A 24 18.81 -19.73 3.13
CA ASN A 24 20.06 -19.89 3.86
C ASN A 24 20.01 -21.16 4.75
N PRO A 25 21.01 -22.05 4.71
CA PRO A 25 21.02 -23.30 5.49
C PRO A 25 20.95 -23.08 7.01
N THR A 26 21.32 -21.89 7.47
CA THR A 26 21.27 -21.51 8.89
C THR A 26 19.84 -21.22 9.36
N GLY A 27 18.92 -20.91 8.43
CA GLY A 27 17.52 -20.61 8.71
C GLY A 27 17.29 -19.37 9.59
N GLN A 28 18.28 -18.48 9.69
CA GLN A 28 18.26 -17.30 10.56
C GLN A 28 18.67 -16.05 9.81
N PHE A 29 18.07 -14.91 10.15
CA PHE A 29 18.42 -13.60 9.63
C PHE A 29 18.80 -12.66 10.78
N ARG A 30 19.62 -11.65 10.49
CA ARG A 30 19.94 -10.56 11.42
C ARG A 30 19.17 -9.31 11.02
N CYS A 31 18.34 -8.79 11.91
CA CYS A 31 17.60 -7.56 11.63
C CYS A 31 18.54 -6.36 11.51
N GLY A 32 18.47 -5.60 10.42
CA GLY A 32 19.29 -4.38 10.22
C GLY A 32 18.96 -3.23 11.18
N SER A 33 17.82 -3.27 11.88
CA SER A 33 17.38 -2.19 12.78
C SER A 33 17.75 -2.43 14.24
N CYS A 34 17.48 -3.62 14.77
CA CYS A 34 17.76 -3.95 16.18
C CYS A 34 18.92 -4.92 16.35
N TYR A 35 19.53 -5.37 15.24
CA TYR A 35 20.69 -6.26 15.20
C TYR A 35 20.50 -7.64 15.85
N ARG A 36 19.27 -7.99 16.24
CA ARG A 36 18.90 -9.31 16.77
C ARG A 36 18.83 -10.34 15.66
N VAL A 37 19.25 -11.55 15.99
CA VAL A 37 19.12 -12.73 15.12
C VAL A 37 17.80 -13.41 15.43
N ALA A 38 17.07 -13.79 14.38
CA ALA A 38 15.79 -14.47 14.49
C ALA A 38 15.66 -15.53 13.38
N PRO A 39 14.86 -16.60 13.61
CA PRO A 39 14.61 -17.59 12.57
C PRO A 39 13.80 -16.98 11.42
N VAL A 40 14.19 -17.31 10.20
CA VAL A 40 13.47 -16.94 8.97
C VAL A 40 12.14 -17.69 8.89
N GLN A 41 12.17 -19.00 9.17
CA GLN A 41 10.97 -19.83 9.19
C GLN A 41 9.98 -19.31 10.25
N GLY A 42 8.75 -19.01 9.82
CA GLY A 42 7.69 -18.46 10.68
C GLY A 42 7.63 -16.93 10.75
N ASN A 43 8.65 -16.21 10.24
CA ASN A 43 8.65 -14.73 10.15
C ASN A 43 8.69 -14.22 8.70
N LEU A 44 8.59 -15.15 7.75
CA LEU A 44 8.55 -14.91 6.31
C LEU A 44 7.11 -14.71 5.86
N TYR A 45 6.87 -13.63 5.16
CA TYR A 45 5.58 -13.29 4.56
C TYR A 45 5.79 -13.24 3.05
N GLU A 46 5.11 -14.13 2.32
CA GLU A 46 5.03 -14.04 0.88
C GLU A 46 4.09 -12.90 0.50
N PHE A 47 4.66 -11.83 -0.07
CA PHE A 47 3.85 -10.86 -0.77
C PHE A 47 3.61 -11.39 -2.17
N THR A 48 2.64 -12.30 -2.30
CA THR A 48 1.96 -12.44 -3.59
C THR A 48 1.24 -11.11 -3.79
N ARG A 49 1.77 -10.25 -4.66
CA ARG A 49 1.03 -9.08 -5.12
C ARG A 49 -0.36 -9.60 -5.51
N PRO A 50 -1.47 -9.14 -4.89
CA PRO A 50 -2.78 -9.46 -5.43
C PRO A 50 -2.73 -9.01 -6.89
N SER A 51 -2.77 -9.98 -7.80
CA SER A 51 -2.86 -9.70 -9.22
C SER A 51 -4.13 -8.90 -9.42
N ASP A 52 -3.94 -7.75 -10.05
CA ASP A 52 -4.96 -6.84 -10.57
C ASP A 52 -5.69 -5.96 -9.52
N PRO A 53 -5.53 -4.61 -9.59
CA PRO A 53 -6.58 -3.75 -9.11
C PRO A 53 -7.81 -4.03 -9.97
N GLU A 54 -8.79 -4.76 -9.43
CA GLU A 54 -10.11 -4.84 -10.04
C GLU A 54 -10.54 -3.41 -10.42
N PRO A 55 -10.89 -3.14 -11.69
CA PRO A 55 -11.18 -1.80 -12.14
C PRO A 55 -12.26 -1.21 -11.25
N ALA A 56 -11.93 -0.13 -10.55
CA ALA A 56 -12.86 0.57 -9.68
C ALA A 56 -14.14 0.87 -10.48
N PRO A 57 -15.34 0.58 -9.93
CA PRO A 57 -16.59 0.87 -10.63
C PRO A 57 -16.61 2.34 -11.03
N ALA A 58 -16.88 2.58 -12.31
CA ALA A 58 -16.91 3.92 -12.89
C ALA A 58 -17.83 4.83 -12.05
N PRO A 59 -17.41 6.08 -11.74
CA PRO A 59 -18.23 6.99 -10.96
C PRO A 59 -19.58 7.20 -11.65
N ALA A 60 -20.66 7.02 -10.89
CA ALA A 60 -22.01 7.27 -11.36
C ALA A 60 -22.15 8.72 -11.84
N PRO A 61 -22.93 8.99 -12.91
CA PRO A 61 -23.14 10.33 -13.41
C PRO A 61 -23.72 11.21 -12.29
N VAL A 62 -23.01 12.29 -11.96
CA VAL A 62 -23.48 13.30 -11.02
C VAL A 62 -24.71 14.03 -11.61
N PRO A 63 -25.78 14.24 -10.84
CA PRO A 63 -26.89 15.07 -11.30
C PRO A 63 -26.38 16.48 -11.58
N VAL A 64 -26.64 16.99 -12.78
CA VAL A 64 -26.42 18.39 -13.14
C VAL A 64 -27.31 19.25 -12.23
N VAL A 65 -26.69 19.93 -11.26
CA VAL A 65 -27.36 20.99 -10.52
C VAL A 65 -27.61 22.13 -11.50
N GLN A 66 -28.88 22.35 -11.84
CA GLN A 66 -29.28 23.53 -12.59
C GLN A 66 -28.97 24.76 -11.75
N ALA A 67 -28.07 25.61 -12.24
CA ALA A 67 -27.83 26.93 -11.65
C ALA A 67 -29.14 27.74 -11.70
N PRO A 68 -29.49 28.49 -10.64
CA PRO A 68 -30.62 29.39 -10.69
C PRO A 68 -30.39 30.46 -11.76
N PRO A 69 -31.44 30.89 -12.49
CA PRO A 69 -31.29 31.92 -13.50
C PRO A 69 -30.80 33.21 -12.85
N MET A 70 -29.68 33.72 -13.37
CA MET A 70 -29.18 35.04 -13.03
C MET A 70 -30.25 36.06 -13.39
N VAL A 71 -30.95 36.58 -12.39
CA VAL A 71 -31.79 37.77 -12.53
C VAL A 71 -30.84 38.91 -12.86
N MET A 72 -30.84 39.32 -14.13
CA MET A 72 -30.23 40.57 -14.57
C MET A 72 -30.98 41.71 -13.87
N ALA A 73 -30.44 42.20 -12.76
CA ALA A 73 -30.84 43.47 -12.19
C ALA A 73 -29.92 44.55 -12.77
N ALA A 74 -30.35 45.10 -13.89
CA ALA A 74 -30.04 46.46 -14.31
C ALA A 74 -31.36 47.06 -14.82
N PRO A 75 -31.60 48.38 -14.77
CA PRO A 75 -30.69 49.46 -14.36
C PRO A 75 -31.39 50.58 -13.52
N GLU A 76 -30.67 51.69 -13.33
CA GLU A 76 -31.18 53.08 -13.13
C GLU A 76 -31.56 53.55 -11.71
N PRO A 77 -31.80 54.88 -11.47
CA PRO A 77 -30.83 55.98 -11.43
C PRO A 77 -31.05 56.93 -10.21
N ALA A 78 -30.08 57.77 -9.83
CA ALA A 78 -30.26 59.09 -9.18
C ALA A 78 -28.90 59.73 -8.83
#